data_AF-A0A3D1P3A1-F1
#
_entry.id   AF-A0A3D1P3A1-F1
#
_cell.length_a   1.000
_cell.length_b   1.000
_cell.length_c   1.000
_cell.angle_alpha   90.00
_cell.angle_beta   90.00
_cell.angle_gamma   90.00
#
_symmetry.space_group_name_H-M   'P 1'
#
loop_
_entity.id
_entity.type
_entity.pdbx_description
1 polymer ?
#
loop_
_entity_poly.entity_id
_entity_poly.type
_entity_poly.pdbx_seq_one_letter_code
_entity_poly.pdbx_strand_id
1 'polypeptide(L)'
;MLADDPDDQLVTSTLTVSRFKQAEAMLLQGETDKAFSIAREADSRAAKSFQTDPADPILLEDAANAATILAKAALQSGNLVQAGTAADRALALSERLAAVDRSIPKWNGVMLGQARLLAYTIRARRASGQACRRALAPVESESIRLDALFSADRSNLKLGLVTARSQIMRADLSALSGDFTTAEAGWRKAAATLTSAYRTGGPIRDPAGLRLMEQIQQRQSMPRAAFLVGTSAGICR
;
A
#
# COMPACT_ATOMS: atom_id res chain seq x y z
N MET A 1 -3.47 34.45 3.11
CA MET A 1 -3.49 34.84 1.69
C MET A 1 -2.77 33.76 0.91
N LEU A 2 -3.51 32.87 0.24
CA LEU A 2 -3.01 31.77 -0.61
C LEU A 2 -4.11 31.43 -1.65
N ALA A 3 -4.62 32.46 -2.35
CA ALA A 3 -5.79 32.30 -3.23
C ALA A 3 -5.73 33.15 -4.50
N ASP A 4 -4.53 33.45 -5.04
CA ASP A 4 -4.42 34.38 -6.19
C ASP A 4 -4.03 33.71 -7.52
N ASP A 5 -3.78 32.39 -7.57
CA ASP A 5 -3.65 31.68 -8.85
C ASP A 5 -4.10 30.19 -8.73
N PRO A 6 -5.30 29.82 -9.22
CA PRO A 6 -5.75 28.43 -9.26
C PRO A 6 -4.96 27.55 -10.25
N ASP A 7 -4.16 28.15 -11.13
CA ASP A 7 -3.28 27.46 -12.08
C ASP A 7 -1.84 27.33 -11.55
N ASP A 8 -1.54 27.82 -10.34
CA ASP A 8 -0.27 27.57 -9.67
C ASP A 8 -0.16 26.06 -9.33
N GLN A 9 0.57 25.36 -10.18
CA GLN A 9 0.81 23.92 -10.09
C GLN A 9 1.53 23.54 -8.79
N LEU A 10 2.39 24.42 -8.25
CA LEU A 10 3.12 24.17 -7.00
C LEU A 10 2.18 24.25 -5.79
N VAL A 11 1.30 25.26 -5.75
CA VAL A 11 0.28 25.38 -4.70
C VAL A 11 -0.70 24.20 -4.77
N THR A 12 -1.09 23.81 -5.98
CA THR A 12 -2.01 22.68 -6.19
C THR A 12 -1.39 21.35 -5.81
N SER A 13 -0.12 21.11 -6.14
CA SER A 13 0.65 19.94 -5.69
C SER A 13 0.77 19.92 -4.17
N THR A 14 1.16 21.04 -3.55
CA THR A 14 1.33 21.15 -2.09
C THR A 14 0.02 20.84 -1.35
N LEU A 15 -1.10 21.37 -1.83
CA LEU A 15 -2.42 21.10 -1.26
C LEU A 15 -2.81 19.63 -1.42
N THR A 16 -2.57 19.05 -2.60
CA THR A 16 -2.83 17.63 -2.88
C THR A 16 -2.03 16.73 -1.94
N VAL A 17 -0.74 17.03 -1.76
CA VAL A 17 0.14 16.34 -0.81
C VAL A 17 -0.36 16.44 0.61
N SER A 18 -0.78 17.62 1.04
CA SER A 18 -1.34 17.83 2.37
C SER A 18 -2.60 16.98 2.58
N ARG A 19 -3.50 16.96 1.60
CA ARG A 19 -4.79 16.24 1.70
C ARG A 19 -4.62 14.73 1.72
N PHE A 20 -3.79 14.13 0.86
CA PHE A 20 -3.62 12.68 0.91
C PHE A 20 -2.90 12.24 2.20
N LYS A 21 -1.96 13.04 2.72
CA LYS A 21 -1.30 12.77 4.01
C LYS A 21 -2.28 12.87 5.17
N GLN A 22 -3.18 13.87 5.13
CA GLN A 22 -4.26 14.00 6.12
C GLN A 22 -5.18 12.76 6.09
N ALA A 23 -5.59 12.30 4.91
CA ALA A 23 -6.39 11.08 4.79
C ALA A 23 -5.63 9.85 5.32
N GLU A 24 -4.32 9.72 5.04
CA GLU A 24 -3.51 8.62 5.58
C GLU A 24 -3.43 8.64 7.11
N ALA A 25 -3.26 9.81 7.73
CA ALA A 25 -3.30 9.95 9.17
C ALA A 25 -4.67 9.54 9.76
N MET A 26 -5.77 9.95 9.12
CA MET A 26 -7.12 9.57 9.53
C MET A 26 -7.36 8.04 9.42
N LEU A 27 -6.86 7.37 8.36
CA LEU A 27 -6.89 5.90 8.28
C LEU A 27 -6.07 5.25 9.41
N LEU A 28 -4.96 5.89 9.81
CA LEU A 28 -4.14 5.46 10.94
C LEU A 28 -4.80 5.70 12.31
N GLN A 29 -5.87 6.47 12.36
CA GLN A 29 -6.67 6.72 13.56
C GLN A 29 -8.00 5.96 13.56
N GLY A 30 -8.37 5.30 12.44
CA GLY A 30 -9.65 4.62 12.29
C GLY A 30 -10.80 5.56 11.90
N GLU A 31 -10.51 6.80 11.54
CA GLU A 31 -11.49 7.78 11.06
C GLU A 31 -11.80 7.56 9.57
N THR A 32 -12.26 6.35 9.24
CA THR A 32 -12.36 5.83 7.88
C THR A 32 -13.27 6.68 6.98
N ASP A 33 -14.44 7.12 7.46
CA ASP A 33 -15.37 7.90 6.64
C ASP A 33 -14.81 9.29 6.30
N LYS A 34 -14.17 9.95 7.28
CA LYS A 34 -13.50 11.23 7.04
C LYS A 34 -12.33 11.08 6.09
N ALA A 35 -11.50 10.05 6.29
CA ALA A 35 -10.39 9.73 5.41
C ALA A 35 -10.86 9.51 3.97
N PHE A 36 -11.96 8.78 3.79
CA PHE A 36 -12.54 8.51 2.48
C PHE A 36 -13.03 9.79 1.79
N SER A 37 -13.72 10.69 2.50
CA SER A 37 -14.15 11.97 1.94
C SER A 37 -12.96 12.81 1.47
N ILE A 38 -11.94 12.98 2.33
CA ILE A 38 -10.74 13.77 2.01
C ILE A 38 -9.93 13.12 0.88
N ALA A 39 -9.79 11.80 0.87
CA ALA A 39 -9.08 11.08 -0.17
C ALA A 39 -9.75 11.25 -1.55
N ARG A 40 -11.10 11.23 -1.60
CA ARG A 40 -11.86 11.44 -2.83
C ARG A 40 -11.66 12.86 -3.39
N GLU A 41 -11.65 13.86 -2.52
CA GLU A 41 -11.38 15.24 -2.93
C GLU A 41 -9.93 15.41 -3.43
N ALA A 42 -8.96 14.80 -2.74
CA ALA A 42 -7.56 14.81 -3.16
C ALA A 42 -7.37 14.14 -4.53
N ASP A 43 -7.94 12.95 -4.74
CA ASP A 43 -7.88 12.25 -6.03
C ASP A 43 -8.51 13.06 -7.16
N SER A 44 -9.69 13.64 -6.91
CA SER A 44 -10.35 14.46 -7.93
C SER A 44 -9.53 15.70 -8.31
N ARG A 45 -8.81 16.32 -7.36
CA ARG A 45 -7.96 17.48 -7.64
C ARG A 45 -6.69 17.08 -8.37
N ALA A 46 -5.98 16.08 -7.85
CA ALA A 46 -4.77 15.54 -8.46
C ALA A 46 -5.03 15.06 -9.90
N ALA A 47 -6.19 14.46 -10.14
CA ALA A 47 -6.65 14.05 -11.46
C ALA A 47 -6.73 15.22 -12.45
N LYS A 48 -7.32 16.34 -12.02
CA LYS A 48 -7.48 17.54 -12.85
C LYS A 48 -6.13 18.17 -13.15
N SER A 49 -5.27 18.31 -12.14
CA SER A 49 -3.92 18.85 -12.30
C SER A 49 -3.07 17.98 -13.23
N PHE A 50 -3.11 16.66 -13.06
CA PHE A 50 -2.40 15.76 -13.97
C PHE A 50 -2.90 15.84 -15.43
N GLN A 51 -4.18 16.19 -15.65
CA GLN A 51 -4.69 16.39 -17.01
C GLN A 51 -4.19 17.68 -17.66
N THR A 52 -3.78 18.69 -16.89
CA THR A 52 -3.23 19.93 -17.46
C THR A 52 -1.81 19.73 -17.98
N ASP A 53 -1.01 18.89 -17.32
CA ASP A 53 0.29 18.46 -17.83
C ASP A 53 0.56 16.98 -17.50
N PRO A 54 0.21 16.06 -18.41
CA PRO A 54 0.45 14.63 -18.20
C PRO A 54 1.93 14.22 -18.27
N ALA A 55 2.82 15.08 -18.77
CA ALA A 55 4.25 14.78 -18.87
C ALA A 55 5.00 15.10 -17.57
N ASP A 56 4.43 15.96 -16.72
CA ASP A 56 5.03 16.31 -15.43
C ASP A 56 5.06 15.11 -14.46
N PRO A 57 6.26 14.61 -14.08
CA PRO A 57 6.39 13.51 -13.14
C PRO A 57 5.89 13.86 -11.73
N ILE A 58 5.87 15.13 -11.32
CA ILE A 58 5.36 15.57 -10.02
C ILE A 58 3.83 15.40 -9.99
N LEU A 59 3.13 15.89 -11.00
CA LEU A 59 1.67 15.76 -11.10
C LEU A 59 1.25 14.29 -11.26
N LEU A 60 2.03 13.50 -12.00
CA LEU A 60 1.84 12.05 -12.09
C LEU A 60 2.00 11.37 -10.73
N GLU A 61 3.01 11.76 -9.96
CA GLU A 61 3.26 11.25 -8.62
C GLU A 61 2.13 11.58 -7.65
N ASP A 62 1.66 12.83 -7.66
CA ASP A 62 0.55 13.30 -6.82
C ASP A 62 -0.74 12.55 -7.15
N ALA A 63 -1.06 12.37 -8.43
CA ALA A 63 -2.20 11.59 -8.88
C ALA A 63 -2.09 10.11 -8.43
N ALA A 64 -0.90 9.50 -8.53
CA ALA A 64 -0.69 8.13 -8.08
C ALA A 64 -0.87 7.97 -6.56
N ASN A 65 -0.34 8.89 -5.76
CA ASN A 65 -0.52 8.87 -4.30
C ASN A 65 -1.97 9.11 -3.88
N ALA A 66 -2.65 10.08 -4.52
CA ALA A 66 -4.05 10.39 -4.25
C ALA A 66 -4.98 9.21 -4.58
N ALA A 67 -4.79 8.58 -5.74
CA ALA A 67 -5.53 7.37 -6.12
C ALA A 67 -5.25 6.21 -5.13
N THR A 68 -4.01 6.06 -4.69
CA THR A 68 -3.63 5.02 -3.73
C THR A 68 -4.31 5.22 -2.38
N ILE A 69 -4.37 6.46 -1.87
CA ILE A 69 -5.03 6.71 -0.58
C ILE A 69 -6.54 6.53 -0.67
N LEU A 70 -7.15 6.91 -1.80
CA LEU A 70 -8.58 6.67 -2.06
C LEU A 70 -8.87 5.17 -2.07
N ALA A 71 -8.05 4.37 -2.73
CA ALA A 71 -8.19 2.92 -2.75
C ALA A 71 -8.09 2.31 -1.34
N LYS A 72 -7.12 2.77 -0.51
CA LYS A 72 -7.00 2.33 0.90
C LYS A 72 -8.23 2.70 1.72
N ALA A 73 -8.73 3.93 1.59
CA ALA A 73 -9.88 4.43 2.34
C ALA A 73 -11.19 3.73 1.92
N ALA A 74 -11.37 3.52 0.61
CA ALA A 74 -12.49 2.77 0.06
C ALA A 74 -12.48 1.30 0.52
N LEU A 75 -11.29 0.68 0.59
CA LEU A 75 -11.15 -0.67 1.11
C LEU A 75 -11.52 -0.75 2.60
N GLN A 76 -11.03 0.19 3.42
CA GLN A 76 -11.34 0.20 4.86
C GLN A 76 -12.82 0.51 5.15
N SER A 77 -13.49 1.30 4.32
CA SER A 77 -14.94 1.56 4.43
C SER A 77 -15.80 0.41 3.88
N GLY A 78 -15.19 -0.67 3.37
CA GLY A 78 -15.90 -1.80 2.79
C GLY A 78 -16.46 -1.55 1.37
N ASN A 79 -16.18 -0.40 0.76
CA ASN A 79 -16.60 -0.06 -0.58
C ASN A 79 -15.66 -0.68 -1.64
N LEU A 80 -15.78 -2.00 -1.84
CA LEU A 80 -14.90 -2.78 -2.72
C LEU A 80 -14.98 -2.38 -4.20
N VAL A 81 -16.09 -1.81 -4.66
CA VAL A 81 -16.23 -1.34 -6.05
C VAL A 81 -15.34 -0.11 -6.25
N GLN A 82 -15.47 0.92 -5.41
CA GLN A 82 -14.64 2.11 -5.51
C GLN A 82 -13.17 1.82 -5.19
N ALA A 83 -12.90 0.93 -4.24
CA ALA A 83 -11.55 0.47 -3.96
C ALA A 83 -10.89 -0.12 -5.21
N GLY A 84 -11.62 -0.97 -5.95
CA GLY A 84 -11.14 -1.55 -7.20
C GLY A 84 -10.78 -0.49 -8.24
N THR A 85 -11.72 0.40 -8.55
CA THR A 85 -11.50 1.47 -9.53
C THR A 85 -10.31 2.36 -9.17
N ALA A 86 -10.20 2.78 -7.91
CA ALA A 86 -9.09 3.61 -7.46
C ALA A 86 -7.75 2.84 -7.47
N ALA A 87 -7.75 1.54 -7.14
CA ALA A 87 -6.55 0.73 -7.14
C ALA A 87 -6.02 0.44 -8.55
N ASP A 88 -6.90 0.17 -9.51
CA ASP A 88 -6.50 -0.02 -10.91
C ASP A 88 -5.88 1.28 -11.47
N ARG A 89 -6.47 2.43 -11.12
CA ARG A 89 -5.90 3.74 -11.47
C ARG A 89 -4.55 3.99 -10.81
N ALA A 90 -4.44 3.75 -9.51
CA ALA A 90 -3.19 3.91 -8.75
C ALA A 90 -2.07 3.04 -9.32
N LEU A 91 -2.39 1.81 -9.73
CA LEU A 91 -1.47 0.90 -10.37
C LEU A 91 -0.99 1.44 -11.72
N ALA A 92 -1.91 1.83 -12.60
CA ALA A 92 -1.56 2.36 -13.92
C ALA A 92 -0.66 3.61 -13.82
N LEU A 93 -0.97 4.54 -12.91
CA LEU A 93 -0.16 5.75 -12.70
C LEU A 93 1.21 5.41 -12.12
N SER A 94 1.28 4.48 -11.16
CA SER A 94 2.54 4.06 -10.55
C SER A 94 3.44 3.28 -11.53
N GLU A 95 2.85 2.50 -12.44
CA GLU A 95 3.58 1.82 -13.51
C GLU A 95 4.14 2.82 -14.52
N ARG A 96 3.35 3.83 -14.90
CA ARG A 96 3.83 4.93 -15.74
C ARG A 96 4.98 5.68 -15.07
N LEU A 97 4.84 6.00 -13.78
CA LEU A 97 5.88 6.71 -13.03
C LEU A 97 7.17 5.90 -12.92
N ALA A 98 7.07 4.60 -12.61
CA ALA A 98 8.24 3.71 -12.60
C ALA A 98 8.88 3.53 -13.99
N ALA A 99 8.11 3.71 -15.07
CA ALA A 99 8.64 3.67 -16.44
C ALA A 99 9.40 4.94 -16.83
N VAL A 100 9.13 6.08 -16.18
CA VAL A 100 9.90 7.33 -16.37
C VAL A 100 11.35 7.11 -15.92
N ASP A 101 11.55 6.58 -14.72
CA ASP A 101 12.88 6.21 -14.23
C ASP A 101 12.78 5.07 -13.21
N ARG A 102 13.32 3.89 -13.58
CA ARG A 102 13.31 2.69 -12.73
C ARG A 102 14.36 2.73 -11.62
N SER A 103 15.35 3.62 -11.72
CA SER A 103 16.42 3.75 -10.73
C SER A 103 15.94 4.46 -9.46
N ILE A 104 14.86 5.23 -9.55
CA ILE A 104 14.28 5.97 -8.41
C ILE A 104 13.56 4.97 -7.47
N PRO A 105 14.08 4.70 -6.26
CA PRO A 105 13.53 3.67 -5.38
C PRO A 105 12.11 4.02 -4.89
N LYS A 106 11.80 5.31 -4.80
CA LYS A 106 10.47 5.81 -4.45
C LYS A 106 9.41 5.36 -5.46
N TRP A 107 9.70 5.47 -6.76
CA TRP A 107 8.73 5.17 -7.82
C TRP A 107 8.64 3.67 -8.08
N ASN A 108 9.78 3.04 -8.39
CA ASN A 108 9.83 1.63 -8.74
C ASN A 108 9.66 0.71 -7.52
N GLY A 109 10.12 1.11 -6.34
CA GLY A 109 9.98 0.32 -5.11
C GLY A 109 8.70 0.65 -4.36
N VAL A 110 8.67 1.82 -3.72
CA VAL A 110 7.64 2.18 -2.73
C VAL A 110 6.26 2.31 -3.37
N MET A 111 6.12 3.17 -4.38
CA MET A 111 4.81 3.49 -4.97
C MET A 111 4.25 2.32 -5.79
N LEU A 112 5.03 1.80 -6.73
CA LEU A 112 4.61 0.66 -7.55
C LEU A 112 4.32 -0.58 -6.69
N GLY A 113 5.18 -0.87 -5.70
CA GLY A 113 4.95 -1.98 -4.77
C GLY A 113 3.67 -1.81 -3.96
N GLN A 114 3.45 -0.62 -3.39
CA GLN A 114 2.22 -0.34 -2.64
C GLN A 114 0.97 -0.48 -3.51
N ALA A 115 0.98 0.07 -4.74
CA ALA A 115 -0.15 0.01 -5.65
C ALA A 115 -0.47 -1.43 -6.06
N ARG A 116 0.55 -2.24 -6.38
CA ARG A 116 0.39 -3.67 -6.71
C ARG A 116 -0.19 -4.47 -5.56
N LEU A 117 0.41 -4.39 -4.38
CA LEU A 117 -0.07 -5.14 -3.21
C LEU A 117 -1.50 -4.75 -2.83
N LEU A 118 -1.84 -3.47 -2.95
CA LEU A 118 -3.21 -2.99 -2.71
C LEU A 118 -4.20 -3.55 -3.74
N ALA A 119 -3.86 -3.51 -5.03
CA ALA A 119 -4.69 -4.07 -6.09
C ALA A 119 -4.89 -5.59 -5.91
N TYR A 120 -3.85 -6.34 -5.54
CA TYR A 120 -3.97 -7.78 -5.23
C TYR A 120 -4.90 -8.02 -4.05
N THR A 121 -4.74 -7.24 -2.97
CA THR A 121 -5.60 -7.34 -1.78
C THR A 121 -7.06 -7.09 -2.12
N ILE A 122 -7.36 -6.05 -2.91
CA ILE A 122 -8.74 -5.70 -3.27
C ILE A 122 -9.36 -6.78 -4.17
N ARG A 123 -8.61 -7.29 -5.15
CA ARG A 123 -9.08 -8.40 -6.00
C ARG A 123 -9.33 -9.67 -5.17
N ALA A 124 -8.44 -9.98 -4.23
CA ALA A 124 -8.59 -11.11 -3.31
C ALA A 124 -9.84 -10.96 -2.41
N ARG A 125 -10.09 -9.77 -1.85
CA ARG A 125 -11.28 -9.47 -1.03
C ARG A 125 -12.60 -9.55 -1.79
N ARG A 126 -12.57 -9.42 -3.11
CA ARG A 126 -13.74 -9.59 -3.98
C ARG A 126 -13.98 -11.05 -4.39
N ALA A 127 -13.07 -11.95 -4.05
CA ALA A 127 -13.07 -13.33 -4.49
C ALA A 127 -13.07 -14.29 -3.30
N SER A 128 -13.42 -15.55 -3.57
CA SER A 128 -13.38 -16.65 -2.61
C SER A 128 -12.72 -17.88 -3.23
N GLY A 129 -12.27 -18.82 -2.38
CA GLY A 129 -11.67 -20.08 -2.81
C GLY A 129 -10.55 -19.92 -3.84
N GLN A 130 -10.65 -20.64 -4.97
CA GLN A 130 -9.65 -20.62 -6.03
C GLN A 130 -9.48 -19.24 -6.70
N ALA A 131 -10.56 -18.45 -6.79
CA ALA A 131 -10.49 -17.12 -7.37
C ALA A 131 -9.66 -16.17 -6.50
N CYS A 132 -9.76 -16.29 -5.16
CA CYS A 132 -8.89 -15.55 -4.25
C CYS A 132 -7.42 -15.94 -4.43
N ARG A 133 -7.10 -17.25 -4.50
CA ARG A 133 -5.73 -17.72 -4.73
C ARG A 133 -5.15 -17.19 -6.04
N ARG A 134 -5.93 -17.16 -7.12
CA ARG A 134 -5.50 -16.55 -8.39
C ARG A 134 -5.22 -15.06 -8.28
N ALA A 135 -6.04 -14.32 -7.53
CA ALA A 135 -5.82 -12.89 -7.30
C ALA A 135 -4.52 -12.60 -6.54
N LEU A 136 -4.06 -13.55 -5.71
CA LEU A 136 -2.82 -13.43 -4.93
C LEU A 136 -1.60 -14.05 -5.61
N ALA A 137 -1.74 -14.79 -6.71
CA ALA A 137 -0.62 -15.43 -7.40
C ALA A 137 0.56 -14.48 -7.71
N PRO A 138 0.34 -13.20 -8.09
CA PRO A 138 1.43 -12.27 -8.35
C PRO A 138 2.21 -11.80 -7.10
N VAL A 139 1.74 -12.09 -5.88
CA VAL A 139 2.39 -11.64 -4.64
C VAL A 139 3.80 -12.22 -4.49
N GLU A 140 4.03 -13.44 -4.97
CA GLU A 140 5.32 -14.09 -4.86
C GLU A 140 6.41 -13.35 -5.64
N SER A 141 6.18 -13.10 -6.93
CA SER A 141 7.13 -12.40 -7.79
C SER A 141 7.34 -10.95 -7.34
N GLU A 142 6.27 -10.27 -6.90
CA GLU A 142 6.34 -8.92 -6.37
C GLU A 142 7.14 -8.87 -5.06
N SER A 143 6.96 -9.86 -4.17
CA SER A 143 7.74 -9.93 -2.94
C SER A 143 9.22 -10.18 -3.19
N ILE A 144 9.58 -10.99 -4.20
CA ILE A 144 10.98 -11.21 -4.59
C ILE A 144 11.60 -9.91 -5.11
N ARG A 145 10.86 -9.19 -5.97
CA ARG A 145 11.29 -7.90 -6.53
C ARG A 145 11.56 -6.86 -5.44
N LEU A 146 10.63 -6.72 -4.48
CA LEU A 146 10.76 -5.79 -3.36
C LEU A 146 11.88 -6.17 -2.39
N ASP A 147 12.14 -7.47 -2.20
CA ASP A 147 13.25 -7.97 -1.40
C ASP A 147 14.61 -7.61 -2.03
N ALA A 148 14.72 -7.74 -3.35
CA ALA A 148 15.91 -7.33 -4.10
C ALA A 148 16.16 -5.81 -4.01
N LEU A 149 15.11 -5.00 -4.20
CA LEU A 149 15.21 -3.54 -4.09
C LEU A 149 15.59 -3.11 -2.67
N PHE A 150 14.96 -3.68 -1.64
CA PHE A 150 15.29 -3.35 -0.25
C PHE A 150 16.69 -3.83 0.14
N SER A 151 17.17 -4.93 -0.44
CA SER A 151 18.54 -5.40 -0.21
C SER A 151 19.59 -4.41 -0.74
N ALA A 152 19.29 -3.70 -1.82
CA ALA A 152 20.14 -2.65 -2.37
C ALA A 152 20.14 -1.36 -1.53
N ASP A 153 19.04 -1.06 -0.82
CA ASP A 153 18.92 0.09 0.08
C ASP A 153 18.14 -0.27 1.36
N ARG A 154 18.85 -0.87 2.31
CA ARG A 154 18.28 -1.32 3.59
C ARG A 154 17.92 -0.19 4.54
N SER A 155 18.37 1.03 4.24
CA SER A 155 18.10 2.22 5.06
C SER A 155 16.76 2.87 4.73
N ASN A 156 16.18 2.53 3.58
CA ASN A 156 14.92 3.09 3.13
C ASN A 156 13.73 2.51 3.89
N LEU A 157 13.30 3.24 4.92
CA LEU A 157 12.19 2.84 5.78
C LEU A 157 10.90 2.54 5.00
N LYS A 158 10.53 3.40 4.05
CA LYS A 158 9.28 3.24 3.29
C LYS A 158 9.34 1.98 2.41
N LEU A 159 10.48 1.71 1.81
CA LEU A 159 10.70 0.49 1.05
C LEU A 159 10.64 -0.74 1.97
N GLY A 160 11.29 -0.69 3.13
CA GLY A 160 11.22 -1.75 4.14
C GLY A 160 9.79 -2.08 4.59
N LEU A 161 8.94 -1.08 4.79
CA LEU A 161 7.52 -1.27 5.12
C LEU A 161 6.74 -2.00 4.01
N VAL A 162 6.95 -1.61 2.75
CA VAL A 162 6.29 -2.24 1.59
C VAL A 162 6.81 -3.67 1.38
N THR A 163 8.11 -3.89 1.54
CA THR A 163 8.73 -5.22 1.47
C THR A 163 8.25 -6.14 2.59
N ALA A 164 8.17 -5.65 3.84
CA ALA A 164 7.61 -6.44 4.94
C ALA A 164 6.15 -6.81 4.67
N ARG A 165 5.34 -5.88 4.13
CA ARG A 165 3.95 -6.17 3.74
C ARG A 165 3.85 -7.23 2.65
N SER A 166 4.69 -7.19 1.61
CA SER A 166 4.67 -8.24 0.57
C SER A 166 5.04 -9.60 1.12
N GLN A 167 6.01 -9.66 2.05
CA GLN A 167 6.43 -10.89 2.71
C GLN A 167 5.31 -11.47 3.59
N ILE A 168 4.56 -10.63 4.31
CA ILE A 168 3.36 -11.06 5.04
C ILE A 168 2.33 -11.66 4.07
N MET A 169 2.00 -10.97 2.98
CA MET A 169 1.02 -11.48 2.01
C MET A 169 1.47 -12.81 1.39
N ARG A 170 2.77 -12.98 1.11
CA ARG A 170 3.31 -14.25 0.60
C ARG A 170 3.18 -15.38 1.62
N ALA A 171 3.51 -15.09 2.88
CA ALA A 171 3.37 -16.04 3.97
C ALA A 171 1.90 -16.42 4.23
N ASP A 172 0.99 -15.46 4.14
CA ASP A 172 -0.46 -15.70 4.25
C ASP A 172 -0.96 -16.61 3.12
N LEU A 173 -0.39 -16.51 1.91
CA LEU A 173 -0.69 -17.43 0.80
C LEU A 173 -0.23 -18.86 1.09
N SER A 174 0.93 -19.05 1.72
CA SER A 174 1.41 -20.36 2.19
C SER A 174 0.48 -20.94 3.26
N ALA A 175 0.06 -20.11 4.24
CA ALA A 175 -0.88 -20.51 5.28
C ALA A 175 -2.24 -20.93 4.71
N LEU A 176 -2.76 -20.19 3.72
CA LEU A 176 -4.00 -20.54 2.99
C LEU A 176 -3.91 -21.88 2.25
N SER A 177 -2.69 -22.35 1.97
CA SER A 177 -2.43 -23.65 1.32
C SER A 177 -2.13 -24.77 2.33
N GLY A 178 -2.20 -24.48 3.64
CA GLY A 178 -1.88 -25.41 4.72
C GLY A 178 -0.39 -25.53 5.04
N ASP A 179 0.48 -24.82 4.33
CA ASP A 179 1.93 -24.82 4.58
C ASP A 179 2.30 -23.77 5.63
N PHE A 180 2.03 -24.12 6.89
CA PHE A 180 2.31 -23.25 8.03
C PHE A 180 3.80 -23.09 8.34
N THR A 181 4.64 -24.07 7.96
CA THR A 181 6.09 -23.98 8.16
C THR A 181 6.68 -22.86 7.30
N THR A 182 6.30 -22.83 6.01
CA THR A 182 6.71 -21.75 5.10
C THR A 182 6.09 -20.41 5.50
N ALA A 183 4.83 -20.41 5.95
CA ALA A 183 4.16 -19.20 6.43
C ALA A 183 4.90 -18.59 7.63
N GLU A 184 5.24 -19.39 8.65
CA GLU A 184 5.91 -18.91 9.85
C GLU A 184 7.31 -18.34 9.53
N ALA A 185 8.07 -19.03 8.68
CA ALA A 185 9.36 -18.53 8.20
C ALA A 185 9.20 -17.19 7.45
N GLY A 186 8.14 -17.04 6.65
CA GLY A 186 7.82 -15.80 5.95
C GLY A 186 7.44 -14.65 6.88
N TRP A 187 6.61 -14.89 7.90
CA TRP A 187 6.28 -13.86 8.90
C TRP A 187 7.50 -13.46 9.74
N ARG A 188 8.37 -14.42 10.10
CA ARG A 188 9.66 -14.12 10.75
C ARG A 188 10.56 -13.27 9.85
N LYS A 189 10.61 -13.55 8.55
CA LYS A 189 11.33 -12.70 7.58
C LYS A 189 10.76 -11.28 7.55
N ALA A 190 9.43 -11.13 7.53
CA ALA A 190 8.77 -9.82 7.59
C ALA A 190 9.13 -9.02 8.84
N ALA A 191 9.13 -9.66 10.02
CA ALA A 191 9.58 -9.02 11.25
C ALA A 191 11.05 -8.57 11.18
N ALA A 192 11.93 -9.41 10.63
CA ALA A 192 13.35 -9.10 10.48
C ALA A 192 13.59 -7.94 9.50
N THR A 193 12.88 -7.91 8.37
CA THR A 193 12.90 -6.80 7.41
C THR A 193 12.45 -5.50 8.08
N LEU A 194 11.34 -5.54 8.83
CA LEU A 194 10.83 -4.37 9.54
C LEU A 194 11.85 -3.88 10.58
N THR A 195 12.33 -4.74 11.47
CA THR A 195 13.38 -4.39 12.45
C THR A 195 14.65 -3.84 11.79
N SER A 196 15.06 -4.38 10.64
CA SER A 196 16.22 -3.88 9.89
C SER A 196 15.99 -2.46 9.36
N ALA A 197 14.80 -2.16 8.87
CA ALA A 197 14.46 -0.85 8.32
C ALA A 197 14.45 0.25 9.41
N TYR A 198 14.15 -0.10 10.66
CA TYR A 198 14.14 0.83 11.80
C TYR A 198 15.47 0.89 12.56
N ARG A 199 16.47 0.09 12.17
CA ARG A 199 17.71 -0.10 12.95
C ARG A 199 18.53 1.19 13.13
N THR A 200 18.34 2.19 12.26
CA THR A 200 18.99 3.51 12.35
C THR A 200 18.18 4.57 13.11
N GLY A 201 16.89 4.31 13.43
CA GLY A 201 15.96 5.29 13.99
C GLY A 201 15.43 4.99 15.40
N GLY A 202 15.86 3.87 16.02
CA GLY A 202 15.37 3.44 17.34
C GLY A 202 14.13 2.53 17.24
N PRO A 203 13.37 2.34 18.35
CA PRO A 203 12.20 1.47 18.34
C PRO A 203 11.14 1.97 17.36
N ILE A 204 10.34 1.05 16.82
CA ILE A 204 9.21 1.36 15.93
C ILE A 204 8.22 2.25 16.71
N ARG A 205 8.03 3.49 16.25
CA ARG A 205 7.16 4.48 16.92
C ARG A 205 6.07 5.05 16.02
N ASP A 206 6.22 5.00 14.71
CA ASP A 206 5.16 5.48 13.83
C ASP A 206 3.99 4.48 13.76
N PRO A 207 2.75 4.96 13.59
CA PRO A 207 1.57 4.10 13.59
C PRO A 207 1.58 3.02 12.50
N ALA A 208 2.21 3.27 11.34
CA ALA A 208 2.21 2.32 10.24
C ALA A 208 3.11 1.11 10.55
N GLY A 209 4.31 1.35 11.07
CA GLY A 209 5.22 0.31 11.55
C GLY A 209 4.63 -0.48 12.71
N LEU A 210 4.02 0.20 13.70
CA LEU A 210 3.40 -0.45 14.85
C LEU A 210 2.26 -1.39 14.44
N ARG A 211 1.34 -0.93 13.60
CA ARG A 211 0.25 -1.77 13.08
C ARG A 211 0.76 -2.97 12.28
N LEU A 212 1.83 -2.78 11.49
CA LEU A 212 2.39 -3.88 10.71
C LEU A 212 3.07 -4.92 11.61
N MET A 213 3.76 -4.47 12.66
CA MET A 213 4.36 -5.37 13.65
C MET A 213 3.29 -6.13 14.43
N GLU A 214 2.22 -5.47 14.86
CA GLU A 214 1.06 -6.10 15.50
C GLU A 214 0.45 -7.19 14.60
N GLN A 215 0.27 -6.88 13.31
CA GLN A 215 -0.21 -7.85 12.31
C GLN A 215 0.69 -9.08 12.18
N ILE A 216 2.02 -8.92 12.27
CA ILE A 216 2.97 -10.02 12.24
C ILE A 216 2.85 -10.85 13.54
N GLN A 217 2.81 -10.19 14.69
CA GLN A 217 2.70 -10.85 15.99
C GLN A 217 1.41 -11.66 16.12
N GLN A 218 0.28 -11.14 15.64
CA GLN A 218 -1.00 -11.86 15.60
C GLN A 218 -0.92 -13.15 14.77
N ARG A 219 -0.25 -13.12 13.61
CA ARG A 219 -0.07 -14.30 12.76
C ARG A 219 0.84 -15.34 13.40
N GLN A 220 1.89 -14.90 14.09
CA GLN A 220 2.83 -15.78 14.77
C GLN A 220 2.22 -16.44 16.01
N SER A 221 1.37 -15.73 16.76
CA SER A 221 0.74 -16.27 17.97
C SER A 221 -0.46 -17.17 17.67
N MET A 222 -1.20 -16.90 16.59
CA MET A 222 -2.39 -17.67 16.21
C MET A 222 -2.40 -18.08 14.73
N PRO A 223 -1.45 -18.93 14.26
CA PRO A 223 -1.29 -19.27 12.85
C PRO A 223 -2.56 -19.84 12.20
N ARG A 224 -3.34 -20.60 12.97
CA ARG A 224 -4.56 -21.28 12.47
C ARG A 224 -5.82 -20.44 12.65
N ALA A 225 -5.93 -19.65 13.71
CA ALA A 225 -7.13 -18.86 13.99
C ALA A 225 -7.26 -17.63 13.09
N ALA A 226 -6.13 -17.07 12.61
CA ALA A 226 -6.13 -15.97 11.63
C ALA A 226 -6.80 -16.32 10.28
N PHE A 227 -7.04 -17.62 10.01
CA PHE A 227 -7.57 -18.11 8.74
C PHE A 227 -8.85 -18.94 8.87
N LEU A 228 -9.41 -19.10 10.09
CA LEU A 228 -10.72 -19.71 10.30
C LEU A 228 -11.82 -18.64 10.16
N VAL A 229 -12.61 -18.79 9.09
CA VAL A 229 -13.92 -18.19 8.75
C VAL A 229 -14.27 -16.83 9.39
N GLY A 230 -14.32 -15.79 8.56
CA GLY A 230 -15.17 -14.62 8.79
C GLY A 230 -14.64 -13.51 9.68
N THR A 231 -13.40 -13.55 10.14
CA THR A 231 -12.79 -12.40 10.82
C THR A 231 -12.35 -11.34 9.81
N SER A 232 -12.51 -10.07 10.17
CA SER A 232 -12.11 -8.89 9.37
C SER A 232 -10.64 -8.89 8.94
N ALA A 233 -9.82 -9.78 9.51
CA ALA A 233 -8.40 -9.97 9.24
C ALA A 233 -8.06 -10.88 8.02
N GLY A 234 -8.99 -11.69 7.51
CA GLY A 234 -8.71 -12.64 6.41
C GLY A 234 -8.49 -11.94 5.05
N ILE A 235 -7.44 -12.33 4.30
CA ILE A 235 -7.16 -11.77 2.96
C ILE A 235 -8.23 -12.17 1.92
N CYS A 236 -8.81 -13.36 2.05
CA CYS A 236 -9.94 -13.83 1.25
C CYS A 236 -11.27 -13.57 1.96
N ARG A 237 -12.34 -13.40 1.18
CA ARG A 237 -13.72 -13.28 1.70
C ARG A 237 -14.36 -14.64 1.90
#